data_AF-A0A4V4H5A7-F1
#
_entry.id   AF-A0A4V4H5A7-F1
#
_cell.length_a   1.000
_cell.length_b   1.000
_cell.length_c   1.000
_cell.angle_alpha   90.00
_cell.angle_beta   90.00
_cell.angle_gamma   90.00
#
_symmetry.space_group_name_H-M   'P 1'
#
loop_
_entity.id
_entity.type
_entity.pdbx_description
1 polymer ?
#
loop_
_entity_poly.entity_id
_entity_poly.type
_entity_poly.pdbx_seq_one_letter_code
_entity_poly.pdbx_strand_id
1 'polypeptide(L)'
;MATKENSDTAVIQGRVEDVQELRRSHPTVIPTRYVRDGNEMPSPALSPILPSVDVPVIDLSRLGSCSSKTPERESEMAKLAAACEGWGFFQVRSALLHISSGSPEAEAALRR
;
A
#
# COMPACT_ATOMS: atom_id res chain seq x y z
N MET A 1 36.75 -47.61 1.01
CA MET A 1 35.84 -46.75 1.80
C MET A 1 35.28 -45.71 0.85
N ALA A 2 34.03 -45.86 0.42
CA ALA A 2 33.39 -44.93 -0.50
C ALA A 2 32.44 -44.03 0.31
N THR A 3 32.77 -42.74 0.40
CA THR A 3 31.93 -41.72 1.01
C THR A 3 30.78 -41.42 0.07
N LYS A 4 29.57 -41.80 0.47
CA LYS A 4 28.33 -41.47 -0.23
C LYS A 4 28.01 -40.00 0.03
N GLU A 5 28.35 -39.14 -0.92
CA GLU A 5 27.89 -37.75 -0.92
C GLU A 5 26.37 -37.76 -1.09
N ASN A 6 25.66 -37.51 0.01
CA ASN A 6 24.22 -37.33 0.00
C ASN A 6 23.96 -35.87 -0.41
N SER A 7 23.83 -35.65 -1.72
CA SER A 7 23.36 -34.39 -2.29
C SER A 7 21.91 -34.18 -1.86
N ASP A 8 21.73 -33.50 -0.72
CA ASP A 8 20.43 -33.08 -0.22
C ASP A 8 19.96 -31.88 -1.05
N THR A 9 19.57 -32.14 -2.30
CA THR A 9 18.83 -31.16 -3.10
C THR A 9 17.42 -31.11 -2.53
N ALA A 10 17.26 -30.31 -1.47
CA ALA A 10 15.99 -29.99 -0.88
C ALA A 10 15.10 -29.31 -1.93
N VAL A 11 14.24 -30.11 -2.54
CA VAL A 11 13.09 -29.66 -3.32
C VAL A 11 12.32 -28.68 -2.44
N ILE A 12 12.25 -27.41 -2.84
CA ILE A 12 11.44 -26.38 -2.16
C ILE A 12 9.97 -26.73 -2.39
N GLN A 13 9.45 -27.68 -1.62
CA GLN A 13 8.03 -27.99 -1.59
C GLN A 13 7.32 -26.74 -1.04
N GLY A 14 6.59 -26.05 -1.92
CA GLY A 14 6.01 -24.72 -1.72
C GLY A 14 4.86 -24.66 -0.72
N ARG A 15 5.08 -25.07 0.52
CA ARG A 15 4.22 -24.68 1.64
C ARG A 15 4.82 -23.42 2.27
N VAL A 16 4.18 -22.29 1.96
CA VAL A 16 4.42 -21.04 2.69
C VAL A 16 3.61 -21.13 3.98
N GLU A 17 4.31 -21.06 5.10
CA GLU A 17 3.67 -21.03 6.42
C GLU A 17 2.98 -19.68 6.61
N ASP A 18 1.90 -19.69 7.39
CA ASP A 18 1.26 -18.45 7.79
C ASP A 18 2.25 -17.61 8.60
N VAL A 19 2.61 -16.44 8.08
CA VAL A 19 3.61 -15.56 8.69
C VAL A 19 3.16 -15.04 10.06
N GLN A 20 1.85 -14.88 10.27
CA GLN A 20 1.30 -14.45 11.56
C GLN A 20 1.47 -15.54 12.61
N GLU A 21 1.17 -16.79 12.28
CA GLU A 21 1.34 -17.93 13.20
C GLU A 21 2.82 -18.29 13.42
N LEU A 22 3.66 -18.14 12.40
CA LEU A 22 5.11 -18.25 12.51
C LEU A 22 5.67 -17.24 13.52
N ARG A 23 5.23 -15.99 13.45
CA ARG A 23 5.63 -14.94 14.40
C ARG A 23 5.14 -15.22 15.82
N ARG A 24 3.95 -15.82 15.98
CA ARG A 24 3.39 -16.17 17.30
C ARG A 24 4.15 -17.33 17.95
N SER A 25 4.45 -18.36 17.19
CA SER A 25 5.13 -19.58 17.67
C SER A 25 6.63 -19.38 17.90
N HIS A 26 7.29 -18.62 17.01
CA HIS A 26 8.73 -18.40 17.04
C HIS A 26 9.06 -16.91 16.88
N PRO A 27 8.88 -16.09 17.94
CA PRO A 27 8.93 -14.63 17.85
C PRO A 27 10.30 -14.06 17.47
N THR A 28 11.38 -14.80 17.75
CA THR A 28 12.78 -14.36 17.54
C THR A 28 13.45 -15.01 16.33
N VAL A 29 12.81 -15.99 15.69
CA VAL A 29 13.40 -16.75 14.58
C VAL A 29 12.82 -16.24 13.27
N ILE A 30 13.69 -15.76 12.37
CA ILE A 30 13.32 -15.40 11.01
C ILE A 30 13.81 -16.54 10.10
N PRO A 31 12.92 -17.29 9.43
CA PRO A 31 13.36 -18.30 8.49
C PRO A 31 14.23 -17.70 7.38
N THR A 32 15.25 -18.45 6.98
CA THR A 32 16.22 -18.03 5.95
C THR A 32 15.56 -17.62 4.63
N ARG A 33 14.39 -18.19 4.30
CA ARG A 33 13.59 -17.83 3.11
C ARG A 33 13.03 -16.40 3.11
N TYR A 34 12.99 -15.74 4.27
CA TYR A 34 12.57 -14.33 4.42
C TYR A 34 13.76 -13.38 4.63
N VAL A 35 14.97 -13.91 4.80
CA VAL A 35 16.18 -13.10 4.91
C VAL A 35 16.59 -12.69 3.49
N ARG A 36 16.64 -11.38 3.24
CA ARG A 36 17.04 -10.79 1.96
C ARG A 36 18.53 -10.53 1.96
N ASP A 37 19.17 -10.67 0.80
CA ASP A 37 20.58 -10.35 0.65
C ASP A 37 20.79 -8.84 0.81
N GLY A 38 21.93 -8.44 1.38
CA GLY A 38 22.24 -7.03 1.68
C GLY A 38 22.32 -6.11 0.45
N ASN A 39 22.27 -6.65 -0.77
CA ASN A 39 22.20 -5.90 -2.02
C ASN A 39 20.76 -5.63 -2.49
N GLU A 40 19.75 -6.36 -1.97
CA GLU A 40 18.32 -6.09 -2.19
C GLU A 40 17.76 -5.11 -1.13
N MET A 41 18.41 -5.03 0.03
CA MET A 41 18.01 -4.12 1.10
C MET A 41 18.80 -2.81 0.97
N PRO A 42 18.16 -1.67 0.69
CA PRO A 42 18.81 -0.38 0.87
C PRO A 42 19.27 -0.29 2.34
N SER A 43 20.57 -0.06 2.54
CA SER A 43 21.23 -0.07 3.86
C SER A 43 20.42 0.72 4.90
N PRO A 44 20.13 0.18 6.09
CA PRO A 44 19.41 0.92 7.13
C PRO A 44 20.18 2.15 7.65
N ALA A 45 21.51 2.21 7.41
CA ALA A 45 22.33 3.39 7.68
C ALA A 45 22.14 4.51 6.63
N LEU A 46 21.56 4.17 5.49
CA LEU A 46 20.88 5.11 4.61
C LEU A 46 19.39 5.05 4.99
N SER A 47 19.03 5.56 6.18
CA SER A 47 17.87 6.45 6.16
C SER A 47 18.39 7.59 5.31
N PRO A 48 18.15 7.61 3.98
CA PRO A 48 18.73 8.68 3.25
C PRO A 48 17.94 9.86 3.84
N ILE A 49 18.65 10.92 4.14
CA ILE A 49 18.10 12.24 3.93
C ILE A 49 17.78 12.27 2.42
N LEU A 50 16.83 11.45 1.96
CA LEU A 50 16.13 11.68 0.73
C LEU A 50 15.52 13.04 1.03
N PRO A 51 15.65 14.03 0.13
CA PRO A 51 14.75 15.17 0.21
C PRO A 51 13.36 14.59 0.43
N SER A 52 12.54 15.12 1.35
CA SER A 52 11.18 14.63 1.57
C SER A 52 10.49 14.59 0.22
N VAL A 53 10.53 13.43 -0.45
CA VAL A 53 9.92 13.28 -1.75
C VAL A 53 8.49 13.01 -1.38
N ASP A 54 7.75 14.08 -1.19
CA ASP A 54 6.36 14.01 -0.76
C ASP A 54 5.58 13.39 -1.91
N VAL A 55 5.14 12.15 -1.67
CA VAL A 55 4.27 11.43 -2.61
C VAL A 55 3.04 12.32 -2.87
N PRO A 56 2.66 12.55 -4.14
CA PRO A 56 1.54 13.42 -4.45
C PRO A 56 0.25 12.92 -3.81
N VAL A 57 -0.50 13.79 -3.15
CA VAL A 57 -1.82 13.47 -2.58
C VAL A 57 -2.92 14.08 -3.46
N ILE A 58 -3.79 13.26 -4.04
CA ILE A 58 -4.90 13.69 -4.91
C ILE A 58 -6.21 13.75 -4.11
N ASP A 59 -6.89 14.89 -4.16
CA ASP A 59 -8.19 15.09 -3.52
C ASP A 59 -9.36 14.75 -4.45
N LEU A 60 -10.00 13.60 -4.22
CA LEU A 60 -11.16 13.18 -5.00
C LEU A 60 -12.37 14.08 -4.82
N SER A 61 -12.50 14.78 -3.68
CA SER A 61 -13.64 15.67 -3.46
C SER A 61 -13.60 16.90 -4.37
N ARG A 62 -12.40 17.37 -4.72
CA ARG A 62 -12.20 18.46 -5.68
C ARG A 62 -12.45 18.01 -7.12
N LEU A 63 -12.08 16.77 -7.45
CA LEU A 63 -12.32 16.16 -8.76
C LEU A 63 -13.80 15.86 -9.02
N GLY A 64 -14.52 15.41 -7.99
CA GLY A 64 -15.94 15.02 -8.05
C GLY A 64 -16.93 16.18 -7.99
N SER A 65 -16.47 17.43 -7.92
CA SER A 65 -17.36 18.59 -7.93
C SER A 65 -18.18 18.63 -9.24
N CYS A 66 -19.51 18.68 -9.11
CA CYS A 66 -20.45 18.58 -10.24
C CYS A 66 -20.36 19.77 -11.21
N SER A 67 -19.72 20.87 -10.79
CA SER A 67 -19.42 22.00 -11.68
C SER A 67 -18.17 21.68 -12.48
N SER A 68 -18.36 21.43 -13.77
CA SER A 68 -17.33 20.92 -14.68
C SER A 68 -16.13 21.86 -14.90
N LYS A 69 -16.20 23.12 -14.44
CA LYS A 69 -15.20 24.17 -14.68
C LYS A 69 -14.87 25.00 -13.43
N THR A 70 -14.63 24.34 -12.31
CA THR A 70 -14.04 25.03 -11.15
C THR A 70 -12.51 25.04 -11.28
N PRO A 71 -11.84 26.16 -10.92
CA PRO A 71 -10.38 26.24 -10.95
C PRO A 71 -9.72 25.18 -10.03
N GLU A 72 -10.44 24.77 -8.98
CA GLU A 72 -10.02 23.72 -8.06
C GLU A 72 -9.98 22.34 -8.71
N ARG A 73 -10.99 22.00 -9.53
CA ARG A 73 -11.04 20.74 -10.27
C ARG A 73 -9.92 20.68 -11.31
N GLU A 74 -9.68 21.77 -12.04
CA GLU A 74 -8.60 21.85 -13.02
C GLU A 74 -7.22 21.71 -12.38
N SER A 75 -7.00 22.41 -11.25
CA SER A 75 -5.76 22.30 -10.47
C SER A 75 -5.53 20.87 -9.97
N GLU A 76 -6.56 20.21 -9.45
CA GLU A 76 -6.44 18.84 -8.96
C GLU A 76 -6.24 17.81 -10.09
N MET A 77 -6.86 18.04 -11.24
CA MET A 77 -6.68 17.21 -12.43
C MET A 77 -5.26 17.36 -13.02
N ALA A 78 -4.70 18.56 -13.02
CA ALA A 78 -3.32 18.79 -13.43
C ALA A 78 -2.33 18.10 -12.46
N LYS A 79 -2.61 18.14 -11.16
CA LYS A 79 -1.82 17.42 -10.14
C LYS A 79 -1.86 15.91 -10.36
N LEU A 80 -3.03 15.37 -10.70
CA LEU A 80 -3.18 13.94 -11.02
C LEU A 80 -2.36 13.55 -12.26
N ALA A 81 -2.43 14.34 -13.34
CA ALA A 81 -1.62 14.09 -14.54
C ALA A 81 -0.12 14.11 -14.23
N ALA A 82 0.35 15.14 -13.51
CA ALA A 82 1.75 15.25 -13.11
C ALA A 82 2.21 14.09 -12.21
N ALA A 83 1.33 13.56 -11.35
CA ALA A 83 1.64 12.40 -10.53
C ALA A 83 1.73 11.11 -11.38
N CYS A 84 0.84 10.93 -12.35
CA CYS A 84 0.91 9.79 -13.27
C CYS A 84 2.21 9.79 -14.08
N GLU A 85 2.65 10.96 -14.55
CA GLU A 85 3.86 11.10 -15.38
C GLU A 85 5.16 11.07 -14.56
N GLY A 86 5.22 11.83 -13.47
CA GLY A 86 6.45 12.01 -12.70
C GLY A 86 6.68 10.91 -11.66
N TRP A 87 5.62 10.30 -11.15
CA TRP A 87 5.71 9.32 -10.06
C TRP A 87 5.22 7.92 -10.44
N GLY A 88 4.17 7.82 -11.27
CA GLY A 88 3.44 6.55 -11.48
C GLY A 88 2.69 6.04 -10.24
N PHE A 89 2.71 6.81 -9.14
CA PHE A 89 2.03 6.52 -7.88
C PHE A 89 1.62 7.83 -7.18
N PHE A 90 0.51 7.79 -6.44
CA PHE A 90 0.02 8.90 -5.64
C PHE A 90 -0.87 8.38 -4.51
N GLN A 91 -0.97 9.16 -3.44
CA GLN A 91 -1.95 8.95 -2.39
C GLN A 91 -3.27 9.61 -2.76
N VAL A 92 -4.36 9.13 -2.19
CA VAL A 92 -5.70 9.64 -2.48
C VAL A 92 -6.36 10.05 -1.17
N ARG A 93 -6.95 11.24 -1.15
CA ARG A 93 -7.81 11.73 -0.07
C ARG A 93 -9.22 11.90 -0.59
N SER A 94 -10.19 11.29 0.08
CA SER A 94 -11.61 11.50 -0.17
C SER A 94 -12.26 12.02 1.11
N ALA A 95 -12.96 13.14 1.02
CA ALA A 95 -13.78 13.64 2.13
C ALA A 95 -15.06 12.81 2.35
N LEU A 96 -15.38 11.88 1.44
CA LEU A 96 -16.58 11.04 1.50
C LEU A 96 -16.30 9.69 2.16
N LEU A 97 -15.83 9.72 3.41
CA LEU A 97 -16.10 8.67 4.39
C LEU A 97 -16.89 9.24 5.58
N HIS A 98 -17.73 10.25 5.34
CA HIS A 98 -19.01 10.29 6.05
C HIS A 98 -19.86 9.18 5.46
N ILE A 99 -19.76 7.98 6.05
CA ILE A 99 -20.87 7.02 6.05
C ILE A 99 -22.10 7.85 6.41
N SER A 100 -22.94 8.13 5.42
CA SER A 100 -24.20 8.83 5.60
C SER A 100 -25.06 7.94 6.50
N SER A 101 -24.92 8.09 7.82
CA SER A 101 -26.00 7.75 8.74
C SER A 101 -27.20 8.55 8.25
N GLY A 102 -28.29 7.83 7.96
CA GLY A 102 -29.39 8.24 7.11
C GLY A 102 -29.81 9.71 7.20
N SER A 103 -30.10 10.28 6.03
CA SER A 103 -30.87 11.51 5.95
C SER A 103 -32.19 11.31 6.72
N PRO A 104 -32.52 12.16 7.73
CA PRO A 104 -33.77 12.06 8.47
C PRO A 104 -35.01 12.30 7.59
N GLU A 105 -34.83 12.83 6.38
CA GLU A 105 -35.91 13.06 5.43
C GLU A 105 -36.41 11.75 4.77
N ALA A 106 -35.54 10.74 4.64
CA ALA A 106 -35.92 9.43 4.06
C ALA A 106 -36.68 8.53 5.07
N GLU A 107 -36.35 8.61 6.37
CA GLU A 107 -37.03 7.84 7.42
C GLU A 107 -38.46 8.34 7.70
N ALA A 108 -38.75 9.63 7.45
CA ALA A 108 -40.09 10.18 7.61
C ALA A 108 -41.07 9.74 6.51
N ALA A 109 -40.56 9.37 5.33
CA ALA A 109 -41.38 8.94 4.19
C ALA A 109 -41.81 7.47 4.28
N LEU A 110 -41.08 6.61 5.00
CA LEU A 110 -41.38 5.18 5.13
C LEU A 110 -42.38 4.86 6.27
N ARG A 111 -42.69 5.84 7.14
CA ARG A 111 -43.62 5.68 8.28
C ARG A 111 -45.04 6.20 8.01
N ARG A 112 -45.44 6.34 6.75
CA ARG A 112 -46.84 6.66 6.38
C ARG A 112 -47.50 5.49 5.67
#